data_AF-A0A2V1JYG4-F1
#
_entry.id   AF-A0A2V1JYG4-F1
#
_cell.length_a   1.000
_cell.length_b   1.000
_cell.length_c   1.000
_cell.angle_alpha   90.00
_cell.angle_beta   90.00
_cell.angle_gamma   90.00
#
_symmetry.space_group_name_H-M   'P 1'
#
loop_
_entity.id
_entity.type
_entity.pdbx_description
1 polymer ?
#
loop_
_entity_poly.entity_id
_entity_poly.type
_entity_poly.pdbx_seq_one_letter_code
_entity_poly.pdbx_strand_id
1 'polypeptide(L)' 'MSKADKGTVQGVLLQFAHLGTTGQDQFIGMMNEFLLSSPKQRRALTSQWKQHVAANEQICCPGKPGQHS' A
#
# COMPACT_ATOMS: atom_id res chain seq x y z
N MET A 1 8.22 -20.38 6.45
CA MET A 1 7.62 -19.48 5.45
C MET A 1 6.96 -20.34 4.39
N SER A 2 5.66 -20.19 4.19
CA SER A 2 4.91 -21.03 3.26
C SER A 2 5.21 -20.62 1.81
N LYS A 3 4.95 -21.49 0.84
CA LYS A 3 5.09 -21.15 -0.59
C LYS A 3 4.26 -19.92 -0.96
N ALA A 4 3.07 -19.78 -0.38
CA ALA A 4 2.20 -18.61 -0.53
C ALA A 4 2.86 -17.33 -0.01
N ASP A 5 3.44 -17.36 1.20
CA ASP A 5 4.15 -16.21 1.78
C ASP A 5 5.34 -15.77 0.91
N LYS A 6 6.07 -16.74 0.32
CA LYS A 6 7.17 -16.46 -0.60
C LYS A 6 6.69 -15.76 -1.87
N GLY A 7 5.58 -16.21 -2.44
CA GLY A 7 4.99 -15.59 -3.63
C GLY A 7 4.54 -14.15 -3.38
N THR A 8 3.92 -13.89 -2.23
CA THR A 8 3.52 -12.53 -1.82
C THR A 8 4.73 -11.60 -1.71
N VAL A 9 5.81 -12.06 -1.05
CA VAL A 9 7.04 -11.25 -0.92
C VAL A 9 7.68 -10.99 -2.28
N GLN A 10 7.74 -11.98 -3.16
CA GLN A 10 8.24 -11.79 -4.53
C GLN A 10 7.40 -10.78 -5.32
N GLY A 11 6.07 -10.82 -5.17
CA GLY A 11 5.17 -9.84 -5.80
C GLY A 11 5.47 -8.41 -5.37
N VAL A 12 5.66 -8.18 -4.06
CA VAL A 12 6.03 -6.85 -3.53
C VAL A 12 7.39 -6.40 -4.06
N LEU A 13 8.37 -7.29 -4.14
CA LEU A 13 9.71 -6.98 -4.68
C LEU A 13 9.67 -6.62 -6.18
N LEU A 14 8.82 -7.28 -6.97
CA LEU A 14 8.62 -6.93 -8.37
C LEU A 14 7.94 -5.55 -8.52
N GLN A 15 6.94 -5.25 -7.70
CA GLN A 15 6.31 -3.92 -7.69
C GLN A 15 7.31 -2.83 -7.32
N PHE A 16 8.16 -3.08 -6.32
CA PHE A 16 9.25 -2.18 -5.95
C PHE A 16 10.23 -1.95 -7.11
N ALA A 17 10.63 -3.02 -7.82
CA ALA A 17 11.55 -2.91 -8.95
C ALA A 17 11.00 -2.08 -10.12
N HIS A 18 9.67 -2.01 -10.28
CA HIS A 18 9.02 -1.16 -11.28
C HIS A 18 8.91 0.31 -10.88
N LEU A 19 9.18 0.67 -9.62
CA LEU A 19 9.24 2.06 -9.20
C LEU A 19 10.51 2.73 -9.78
N GLY A 20 10.41 3.98 -10.21
CA GLY A 20 11.59 4.81 -10.50
C GLY A 20 12.37 5.16 -9.23
N THR A 21 13.57 5.75 -9.36
CA THR A 21 14.47 6.05 -8.23
C THR A 21 13.78 6.75 -7.05
N THR A 22 13.02 7.82 -7.33
CA THR A 22 12.27 8.53 -6.28
C THR A 22 11.25 7.65 -5.56
N GLY A 23 10.56 6.76 -6.28
CA GLY A 23 9.59 5.85 -5.69
C GLY A 23 10.25 4.76 -4.87
N GLN A 24 11.42 4.28 -5.31
CA GLN A 24 12.23 3.33 -4.55
C GLN A 24 12.72 3.94 -3.23
N ASP A 25 13.22 5.18 -3.26
CA ASP A 25 13.66 5.90 -2.07
C ASP A 25 12.52 6.10 -1.06
N GLN A 26 11.34 6.48 -1.54
CA GLN A 26 10.15 6.61 -0.69
C GLN A 26 9.73 5.27 -0.07
N PHE A 27 9.74 4.19 -0.86
CA PHE A 27 9.42 2.86 -0.37
C PHE A 27 10.38 2.41 0.73
N ILE A 28 11.70 2.58 0.52
CA ILE A 28 12.72 2.28 1.52
C ILE A 28 12.53 3.13 2.77
N GLY A 29 12.23 4.43 2.62
CA GLY A 29 11.93 5.33 3.73
C GLY A 29 10.77 4.83 4.59
N MET A 30 9.63 4.51 3.97
CA MET A 30 8.46 3.97 4.67
C MET A 30 8.74 2.61 5.33
N MET A 31 9.52 1.74 4.66
CA MET A 31 9.90 0.46 5.23
C MET A 31 10.78 0.64 6.47
N ASN A 32 11.78 1.51 6.40
CA ASN A 32 12.67 1.81 7.51
C ASN A 32 11.90 2.40 8.70
N GLU A 33 11.00 3.36 8.44
CA GLU A 33 10.13 3.92 9.48
C GLU A 33 9.30 2.83 10.17
N PHE A 34 8.72 1.91 9.41
CA PHE A 34 7.95 0.80 9.95
C PHE A 34 8.80 -0.15 10.79
N LEU A 35 9.98 -0.54 10.31
CA LEU A 35 10.86 -1.49 11.00
C LEU A 35 11.43 -0.92 12.30
N LEU A 36 11.74 0.38 12.32
CA LEU A 36 12.30 1.08 13.49
C LEU A 36 11.21 1.51 14.49
N SER A 37 9.94 1.49 14.09
CA SER A 37 8.82 1.90 14.94
C SER A 37 8.51 0.90 16.05
N SER A 38 8.06 1.43 17.19
CA SER A 38 7.51 0.62 18.29
C SER A 38 6.29 -0.20 17.82
N PRO A 39 5.92 -1.31 18.51
CA PRO A 39 4.74 -2.10 18.14
C PRO A 39 3.44 -1.27 18.07
N LYS A 40 3.29 -0.27 18.95
CA LYS A 40 2.13 0.64 18.95
C LYS A 40 2.12 1.51 17.69
N GLN A 41 3.27 2.08 17.32
CA GLN A 41 3.41 2.90 16.11
C GLN A 41 3.22 2.08 14.84
N ARG A 42 3.77 0.86 14.76
CA ARG A 42 3.53 -0.04 13.63
C ARG A 42 2.03 -0.32 13.39
N ARG A 43 1.26 -0.52 14.47
CA ARG A 43 -0.20 -0.67 14.37
C ARG A 43 -0.88 0.58 13.85
N ALA A 44 -0.46 1.77 14.33
CA ALA A 44 -0.99 3.04 13.88
C ALA A 44 -0.70 3.28 12.39
N LEU A 45 0.56 3.10 11.96
CA LEU A 45 0.98 3.18 10.55
C LEU A 45 0.17 2.23 9.66
N THR A 46 0.05 0.96 10.06
CA THR A 46 -0.76 -0.03 9.33
C THR A 46 -2.22 0.41 9.18
N SER A 47 -2.81 0.98 10.24
CA SER A 47 -4.19 1.48 10.19
C SER A 47 -4.33 2.66 9.24
N GLN A 48 -3.38 3.60 9.29
CA GLN A 48 -3.36 4.78 8.42
C GLN A 48 -3.23 4.40 6.94
N TRP A 49 -2.35 3.45 6.61
CA TRP A 49 -2.17 2.99 5.24
C TRP A 49 -3.41 2.30 4.68
N LYS A 50 -4.08 1.46 5.48
CA LYS A 50 -5.35 0.83 5.08
C LYS A 50 -6.42 1.86 4.73
N GLN A 51 -6.52 2.94 5.51
CA GLN A 51 -7.45 4.03 5.24
C GLN A 51 -7.09 4.76 3.93
N HIS A 52 -5.80 5.03 3.68
CA HIS A 52 -5.36 5.66 2.43
C HIS A 52 -5.63 4.82 1.19
N VAL A 53 -5.41 3.50 1.26
CA VAL A 53 -5.69 2.60 0.14
C VAL A 53 -7.20 2.56 -0.13
N ALA A 54 -8.02 2.36 0.91
CA ALA A 54 -9.48 2.35 0.77
C ALA A 54 -10.08 3.68 0.28
N ALA A 55 -9.45 4.81 0.62
CA ALA A 55 -9.85 6.13 0.12
C ALA A 55 -9.51 6.32 -1.37
N ASN A 56 -8.34 5.86 -1.81
CA ASN A 56 -7.95 5.93 -3.22
C ASN A 56 -8.80 5.01 -4.11
N GLU A 57 -9.22 3.85 -3.61
CA GLU A 57 -10.11 2.94 -4.34
C GLU A 57 -11.52 3.53 -4.53
N GLN A 58 -12.00 4.39 -3.61
CA GLN A 58 -13.31 5.04 -3.70
C GLN A 58 -13.39 6.16 -4.75
N ILE A 59 -12.26 6.72 -5.19
CA ILE A 59 -12.24 7.81 -6.18
C ILE A 59 -12.44 7.28 -7.61
N CYS A 60 -12.29 5.97 -7.85
CA CYS A 60 -12.31 5.37 -9.20
C CYS A 60 -13.69 4.93 -9.72
N CYS A 61 -14.79 5.20 -8.99
CA CYS A 61 -16.15 4.90 -9.45
C CYS A 61 -16.89 6.19 -9.81
N PRO A 62 -16.95 6.61 -11.10
CA PRO A 62 -17.90 7.62 -11.52
C PRO A 62 -19.30 7.02 -11.44
N GLY A 63 -20.07 7.41 -10.42
CA GLY A 63 -21.49 7.11 -10.34
C GLY A 63 -22.19 7.68 -11.57
N LYS A 64 -22.82 6.80 -12.38
CA LYS A 64 -23.74 7.20 -13.44
C LYS A 64 -24.89 8.03 -12.83
N PRO A 65 -25.19 9.24 -13.31
CA PRO A 65 -26.49 9.84 -13.05
C PRO A 65 -27.53 9.04 -13.85
N GLY A 66 -28.39 8.32 -13.13
CA GLY A 66 -29.57 7.68 -13.71
C GLY A 66 -30.48 8.73 -14.33
N GLN A 67 -30.88 8.49 -15.57
CA GLN A 67 -31.95 9.21 -16.25
C GLN A 67 -33.26 9.00 -15.48
N HIS A 68 -33.90 10.09 -15.06
CA HIS A 68 -35.29 10.09 -14.66
C HIS A 68 -36.09 10.45 -15.92
N SER A 69 -36.83 9.49 -16.44
CA SER A 69 -37.94 9.70 -17.39
C SER A 69 -39.24 9.68 -16.62
#